data_AF-A0A3D2TMJ2-F1
#
_entry.id   AF-A0A3D2TMJ2-F1
#
_cell.length_a   1.000
_cell.length_b   1.000
_cell.length_c   1.000
_cell.angle_alpha   90.00
_cell.angle_beta   90.00
_cell.angle_gamma   90.00
#
_symmetry.space_group_name_H-M   'P 1'
#
loop_
_entity.id
_entity.type
_entity.pdbx_description
1 polymer ?
#
loop_
_entity_poly.entity_id
_entity_poly.type
_entity_poly.pdbx_seq_one_letter_code
_entity_poly.pdbx_strand_id
1 'polypeptide(L)'
;MDTQDGQEAWPGVDHAAPSSAFESQPKTPIIDLSCIIMSRIILSLYSPNVATDEDFPMKRRDFVAGFGTACAIGATTVKASTAPIDSTAGGTGFVTIRPRRDADSRTEYRFHVLDPFGNEIDQTGTKSQGLQEAIYYCAEHGYGLSVIGGANTSNGEPWHMNLTASETIEVPPMRFWTWTMRGLTVNGRMAGDFIHFDSLVNSHIEWTGLQLVYMGNQAAVHFHPRNTPPTDPTLGIGVNYINIPNSIAIYGEGARCVRFTPADLQGPIFGNKMIFGELNGGANDTKLGTKNTVGLEVSSALGTAMFASNQIDAFAAHGFGGESFRIGSEPHVDSVKGNFWRLQSTTVPNQTILRSFETGGIYDIYFENSGLEGTVGVRLESIANNNRIRGYNNCTTPIDVAGIEGENRNNVFT
;
A
#
# COMPACT_ATOMS: atom_id res chain seq x y z
N MET A 1 -27.53 -72.23 6.71
CA MET A 1 -27.68 -71.40 5.49
C MET A 1 -26.72 -70.24 5.66
N ASP A 2 -25.40 -70.45 5.62
CA ASP A 2 -24.57 -71.02 4.51
C ASP A 2 -24.77 -70.21 3.23
N THR A 3 -23.77 -69.72 2.48
CA THR A 3 -22.36 -70.10 2.25
C THR A 3 -21.60 -68.80 1.85
N GLN A 4 -20.37 -68.53 2.30
CA GLN A 4 -19.05 -69.05 1.86
C GLN A 4 -18.50 -68.49 0.52
N ASP A 5 -17.22 -68.07 0.63
CA ASP A 5 -16.10 -68.14 -0.33
C ASP A 5 -15.79 -67.03 -1.35
N GLY A 6 -14.49 -66.68 -1.38
CA GLY A 6 -13.86 -65.92 -2.47
C GLY A 6 -12.55 -65.18 -2.11
N GLN A 7 -11.54 -65.86 -1.56
CA GLN A 7 -10.14 -65.37 -1.56
C GLN A 7 -9.54 -65.51 -2.97
N GLU A 8 -8.67 -64.59 -3.37
CA GLU A 8 -7.45 -64.95 -4.12
C GLU A 8 -6.35 -63.90 -3.93
N ALA A 9 -5.21 -64.37 -3.42
CA ALA A 9 -3.93 -63.69 -3.38
C ALA A 9 -3.00 -64.41 -4.36
N TRP A 10 -2.10 -63.67 -5.02
CA TRP A 10 -0.92 -64.25 -5.66
C TRP A 10 0.34 -63.41 -5.40
N PRO A 11 1.53 -64.03 -5.40
CA PRO A 11 2.76 -63.56 -4.77
C PRO A 11 3.77 -62.96 -5.76
N GLY A 12 4.81 -62.33 -5.21
CA GLY A 12 5.81 -61.54 -5.92
C GLY A 12 6.94 -62.32 -6.60
N VAL A 13 7.88 -61.57 -7.19
CA VAL A 13 9.24 -62.01 -7.54
C VAL A 13 10.19 -60.82 -7.47
N ASP A 14 11.29 -60.99 -6.72
CA ASP A 14 12.48 -60.15 -6.62
C ASP A 14 13.25 -60.06 -7.95
N HIS A 15 13.87 -58.91 -8.23
CA HIS A 15 15.18 -58.90 -8.90
C HIS A 15 16.04 -57.71 -8.47
N ALA A 16 17.33 -58.00 -8.34
CA ALA A 16 18.37 -57.27 -7.67
C ALA A 16 18.88 -56.03 -8.41
N ALA A 17 19.55 -55.15 -7.64
CA ALA A 17 20.40 -54.06 -8.10
C ALA A 17 21.58 -54.56 -8.98
N PRO A 18 22.22 -53.64 -9.72
CA PRO A 18 23.54 -53.25 -9.25
C PRO A 18 23.85 -51.75 -9.28
N SER A 19 24.79 -51.41 -8.43
CA SER A 19 25.55 -50.17 -8.27
C SER A 19 26.05 -49.53 -9.56
N SER A 20 26.05 -48.20 -9.61
CA SER A 20 27.26 -47.47 -10.01
C SER A 20 27.28 -46.09 -9.34
N ALA A 21 28.41 -45.83 -8.68
CA ALA A 21 28.78 -44.55 -8.12
C ALA A 21 29.10 -43.57 -9.26
N PHE A 22 28.56 -42.35 -9.16
CA PHE A 22 29.13 -41.19 -9.82
C PHE A 22 29.21 -40.07 -8.79
N GLU A 23 30.40 -39.93 -8.22
CA GLU A 23 30.85 -38.67 -7.64
C GLU A 23 30.87 -37.62 -8.75
N SER A 24 29.95 -36.65 -8.70
CA SER A 24 30.11 -35.39 -9.42
C SER A 24 30.30 -34.27 -8.41
N GLN A 25 31.47 -33.64 -8.50
CA GLN A 25 31.99 -32.56 -7.68
C GLN A 25 30.96 -31.43 -7.43
N PRO A 26 31.02 -30.73 -6.28
CA PRO A 26 30.22 -29.55 -6.06
C PRO A 26 30.68 -28.44 -7.02
N LYS A 27 29.85 -28.13 -8.02
CA LYS A 27 29.99 -26.93 -8.83
C LYS A 27 29.70 -25.73 -7.92
N THR A 28 30.71 -24.89 -7.75
CA THR A 28 30.60 -23.54 -7.21
C THR A 28 29.45 -22.80 -7.90
N PRO A 29 28.48 -22.22 -7.17
CA PRO A 29 27.52 -21.32 -7.79
C PRO A 29 28.27 -20.06 -8.23
N ILE A 30 28.31 -19.85 -9.55
CA ILE A 30 28.58 -18.54 -10.12
C ILE A 30 27.40 -17.66 -9.72
N ILE A 31 27.65 -16.72 -8.81
CA ILE A 31 26.70 -15.67 -8.47
C ILE A 31 26.64 -14.74 -9.69
N ASP A 32 25.58 -14.88 -10.50
CA ASP A 32 25.22 -13.92 -11.53
C ASP A 32 24.69 -12.66 -10.83
N LEU A 33 25.49 -11.60 -10.87
CA LEU A 33 25.27 -10.31 -10.22
C LEU A 33 24.48 -9.35 -11.14
N SER A 34 23.56 -9.89 -11.94
CA SER A 34 22.71 -9.11 -12.85
C SER A 34 21.39 -8.70 -12.19
N CYS A 35 21.46 -8.03 -11.04
CA CYS A 35 20.34 -7.29 -10.45
C CYS A 35 20.83 -5.94 -9.91
N ILE A 36 21.44 -5.14 -10.80
CA ILE A 36 21.47 -3.69 -10.63
C ILE A 36 20.20 -3.18 -11.31
N ILE A 37 19.15 -2.94 -10.53
CA ILE A 37 18.01 -2.14 -10.96
C ILE A 37 18.57 -0.73 -11.20
N MET A 38 18.94 -0.45 -12.46
CA MET A 38 19.16 0.90 -12.93
C MET A 38 17.84 1.64 -12.87
N SER A 39 17.72 2.57 -11.91
CA SER A 39 16.77 3.68 -11.98
C SER A 39 17.05 4.50 -13.24
N ARG A 40 16.42 4.14 -14.36
CA ARG A 40 16.37 4.98 -15.56
C ARG A 40 15.27 6.01 -15.38
N ILE A 41 15.63 7.15 -14.78
CA ILE A 41 14.94 8.40 -15.04
C ILE A 41 15.34 8.84 -16.45
N ILE A 42 14.37 8.88 -17.36
CA ILE A 42 14.53 9.42 -18.71
C ILE A 42 14.64 10.95 -18.58
N LEU A 43 15.87 11.46 -18.62
CA LEU A 43 16.17 12.86 -18.95
C LEU A 43 16.47 12.91 -20.46
N SER A 44 15.47 13.29 -21.25
CA SER A 44 15.66 13.69 -22.64
C SER A 44 15.81 15.21 -22.69
N LEU A 45 17.04 15.70 -22.85
CA LEU A 45 17.28 17.08 -23.28
C LEU A 45 18.44 17.13 -24.30
N TYR A 46 18.24 18.02 -25.26
CA TYR A 46 19.17 18.65 -26.21
C TYR A 46 19.40 18.02 -27.60
N SER A 47 18.87 18.74 -28.60
CA SER A 47 19.48 18.95 -29.92
C SER A 47 19.93 20.43 -29.99
N PRO A 48 21.12 20.78 -30.56
CA PRO A 48 21.60 22.16 -30.58
C PRO A 48 21.45 22.86 -31.95
N ASN A 49 21.37 24.20 -31.86
CA ASN A 49 21.60 25.26 -32.88
C ASN A 49 20.44 25.49 -33.88
N VAL A 50 19.99 26.72 -34.20
CA VAL A 50 20.73 27.93 -34.60
C VAL A 50 19.98 29.22 -34.20
N ALA A 51 20.75 30.29 -34.00
CA ALA A 51 20.40 31.65 -33.59
C ALA A 51 19.57 32.49 -34.58
N THR A 52 18.89 33.53 -34.07
CA THR A 52 19.12 34.95 -34.43
C THR A 52 18.52 35.90 -33.38
N ASP A 53 19.27 36.98 -33.12
CA ASP A 53 19.02 38.27 -32.45
C ASP A 53 17.58 38.66 -32.05
N GLU A 54 17.41 39.13 -30.81
CA GLU A 54 17.19 40.56 -30.53
C GLU A 54 17.27 40.85 -29.01
N ASP A 55 17.87 41.99 -28.68
CA ASP A 55 18.25 42.48 -27.36
C ASP A 55 17.05 42.82 -26.44
N PHE A 56 17.03 42.23 -25.23
CA PHE A 56 16.35 42.81 -24.06
C PHE A 56 17.14 42.50 -22.77
N PRO A 57 17.43 43.50 -21.91
CA PRO A 57 18.22 43.28 -20.70
C PRO A 57 17.31 42.75 -19.58
N MET A 58 17.09 41.44 -19.52
CA MET A 58 16.56 40.80 -18.31
C MET A 58 17.71 40.45 -17.36
N LYS A 59 17.69 41.10 -16.18
CA LYS A 59 18.55 40.76 -15.03
C LYS A 59 18.42 39.26 -14.72
N ARG A 60 19.46 38.49 -15.05
CA ARG A 60 19.66 37.13 -14.55
C ARG A 60 19.75 37.19 -13.03
N ARG A 61 18.72 36.74 -12.33
CA ARG A 61 18.84 36.24 -10.96
C ARG A 61 19.39 34.83 -11.07
N ASP A 62 20.57 34.62 -10.50
CA ASP A 62 21.15 33.29 -10.34
C ASP A 62 20.22 32.46 -9.44
N PHE A 63 19.51 31.50 -10.04
CA PHE A 63 18.65 30.57 -9.34
C PHE A 63 19.46 29.31 -9.06
N VAL A 64 19.99 29.21 -7.84
CA VAL A 64 20.62 27.99 -7.33
C VAL A 64 19.52 26.97 -7.05
N ALA A 65 19.33 26.01 -7.96
CA ALA A 65 18.52 24.83 -7.71
C ALA A 65 19.25 23.92 -6.71
N GLY A 66 19.00 24.14 -5.42
CA GLY A 66 19.44 23.23 -4.36
C GLY A 66 18.61 21.95 -4.41
N PHE A 67 19.16 20.89 -5.01
CA PHE A 67 18.71 19.53 -4.72
C PHE A 67 19.00 19.27 -3.23
N GLY A 68 17.95 19.33 -2.42
CA GLY A 68 18.01 18.94 -1.01
C GLY A 68 18.21 17.44 -0.91
N THR A 69 19.47 16.99 -0.88
CA THR A 69 19.83 15.70 -0.33
C THR A 69 19.39 15.71 1.14
N ALA A 70 18.29 15.04 1.46
CA ALA A 70 17.90 14.76 2.84
C ALA A 70 18.92 13.76 3.39
N CYS A 71 20.06 14.27 3.83
CA CYS A 71 21.04 13.52 4.58
C CYS A 71 20.45 13.35 5.99
N ALA A 72 19.97 12.16 6.31
CA ALA A 72 19.61 11.79 7.68
C ALA A 72 20.90 11.78 8.52
N ILE A 73 21.30 12.95 9.04
CA ILE A 73 22.42 13.09 9.96
C ILE A 73 21.82 13.12 11.37
N GLY A 74 21.94 11.98 12.07
CA GLY A 74 21.47 11.83 13.43
C GLY A 74 21.85 10.49 14.05
N ALA A 75 23.07 10.01 13.81
CA ALA A 75 23.59 8.83 14.51
C ALA A 75 24.19 9.25 15.86
N THR A 76 23.44 9.11 16.94
CA THR A 76 24.03 8.96 18.28
C THR A 76 24.27 7.49 18.55
N THR A 77 25.52 7.16 18.87
CA THR A 77 26.06 5.85 19.26
C THR A 77 25.09 4.97 20.05
N VAL A 78 24.59 3.91 19.41
CA VAL A 78 23.94 2.80 20.11
C VAL A 78 24.95 1.66 20.25
N LYS A 79 25.12 1.20 21.48
CA LYS A 79 25.90 0.01 21.84
C LYS A 79 25.33 -1.18 21.06
N ALA A 80 26.14 -1.74 20.16
CA ALA A 80 25.78 -2.94 19.41
C ALA A 80 25.36 -4.05 20.39
N SER A 81 24.11 -4.49 20.27
CA SER A 81 23.66 -5.75 20.84
C SER A 81 24.40 -6.87 20.11
N THR A 82 25.23 -7.61 20.83
CA THR A 82 25.97 -8.77 20.34
C THR A 82 25.13 -10.04 20.34
N ALA A 83 23.82 -9.95 20.08
CA ALA A 83 23.04 -11.14 19.78
C ALA A 83 23.55 -11.69 18.43
N PRO A 84 24.03 -12.94 18.38
CA PRO A 84 24.51 -13.51 17.13
C PRO A 84 23.32 -13.61 16.17
N ILE A 85 23.39 -12.86 15.07
CA ILE A 85 22.54 -13.06 13.90
C ILE A 85 22.95 -14.43 13.35
N ASP A 86 22.09 -15.43 13.54
CA ASP A 86 22.26 -16.75 12.95
C ASP A 86 22.24 -16.59 11.43
N SER A 87 23.36 -16.91 10.79
CA SER A 87 23.60 -16.80 9.36
C SER A 87 23.10 -18.01 8.57
N THR A 88 22.12 -18.74 9.09
CA THR A 88 21.31 -19.69 8.32
C THR A 88 20.40 -18.90 7.37
N ALA A 89 21.03 -18.47 6.27
CA ALA A 89 20.45 -17.81 5.10
C ALA A 89 18.91 -17.83 5.05
N GLY A 90 18.29 -16.67 5.27
CA GLY A 90 16.86 -16.47 5.00
C GLY A 90 16.56 -17.00 3.61
N GLY A 91 15.87 -18.14 3.56
CA GLY A 91 15.43 -18.71 2.30
C GLY A 91 14.59 -17.68 1.58
N THR A 92 14.73 -17.60 0.26
CA THR A 92 13.85 -16.83 -0.63
C THR A 92 12.44 -17.45 -0.72
N GLY A 93 11.94 -17.90 0.43
CA GLY A 93 10.71 -18.63 0.61
C GLY A 93 9.52 -17.70 0.79
N PHE A 94 8.36 -18.21 0.42
CA PHE A 94 7.09 -17.54 0.66
C PHE A 94 6.26 -18.40 1.60
N VAL A 95 5.74 -17.78 2.66
CA VAL A 95 4.56 -18.31 3.33
C VAL A 95 3.40 -18.19 2.34
N THR A 96 2.67 -19.29 2.15
CA THR A 96 1.60 -19.36 1.17
C THR A 96 0.26 -19.59 1.85
N ILE A 97 -0.69 -18.69 1.60
CA ILE A 97 -2.10 -18.92 1.95
C ILE A 97 -2.83 -19.35 0.68
N ARG A 98 -3.58 -20.45 0.73
CA ARG A 98 -4.36 -20.95 -0.42
C ARG A 98 -5.65 -21.65 0.03
N PRO A 99 -6.69 -21.72 -0.83
CA PRO A 99 -7.93 -22.40 -0.47
C PRO A 99 -7.68 -23.88 -0.19
N ARG A 100 -8.32 -24.45 0.82
CA ARG A 100 -8.32 -25.90 0.99
C ARG A 100 -9.25 -26.56 -0.01
N ARG A 101 -8.90 -27.77 -0.47
CA ARG A 101 -9.77 -28.55 -1.37
C ARG A 101 -10.98 -29.13 -0.67
N ASP A 102 -10.86 -29.37 0.63
CA ASP A 102 -11.90 -29.90 1.51
C ASP A 102 -12.71 -28.80 2.21
N ALA A 103 -12.38 -27.53 1.99
CA ALA A 103 -13.13 -26.42 2.55
C ALA A 103 -14.53 -26.36 1.92
N ASP A 104 -15.56 -26.58 2.74
CA ASP A 104 -16.93 -26.22 2.39
C ASP A 104 -17.30 -24.85 2.98
N SER A 105 -18.46 -24.32 2.60
CA SER A 105 -18.95 -23.02 3.09
C SER A 105 -19.18 -22.96 4.61
N ARG A 106 -19.12 -24.08 5.32
CA ARG A 106 -19.40 -24.19 6.77
C ARG A 106 -18.12 -24.33 7.59
N THR A 107 -17.01 -24.73 6.97
CA THR A 107 -15.71 -24.78 7.65
C THR A 107 -15.17 -23.38 7.96
N GLU A 108 -14.77 -23.16 9.22
CA GLU A 108 -14.12 -21.93 9.67
C GLU A 108 -12.69 -21.81 9.09
N TYR A 109 -12.05 -22.96 8.87
CA TYR A 109 -10.71 -23.11 8.29
C TYR A 109 -10.78 -23.31 6.77
N ARG A 110 -10.94 -22.23 6.02
CA ARG A 110 -11.07 -22.32 4.55
C ARG A 110 -9.74 -22.28 3.81
N PHE A 111 -8.66 -21.95 4.50
CA PHE A 111 -7.35 -21.75 3.91
C PHE A 111 -6.29 -22.65 4.58
N HIS A 112 -5.39 -23.18 3.76
CA HIS A 112 -4.11 -23.70 4.20
C HIS A 112 -3.17 -22.50 4.39
N VAL A 113 -2.41 -22.49 5.49
CA VAL A 113 -1.33 -21.53 5.71
C VAL A 113 -0.05 -22.33 5.80
N LEU A 114 0.74 -22.27 4.73
CA LEU A 114 1.90 -23.14 4.56
C LEU A 114 3.18 -22.33 4.69
N ASP A 115 4.14 -22.85 5.44
CA ASP A 115 5.50 -22.34 5.43
C ASP A 115 6.16 -22.57 4.05
N PRO A 116 7.37 -22.03 3.79
CA PRO A 116 8.06 -22.24 2.53
C PRO A 116 8.39 -23.71 2.19
N PHE A 117 8.28 -24.62 3.16
CA PHE A 117 8.55 -26.05 3.01
C PHE A 117 7.26 -26.88 2.83
N GLY A 118 6.10 -26.22 2.87
CA GLY A 118 4.79 -26.87 2.72
C GLY A 118 4.21 -27.44 4.01
N ASN A 119 4.79 -27.15 5.17
CA ASN A 119 4.21 -27.52 6.46
C ASN A 119 3.10 -26.54 6.84
N GLU A 120 2.03 -27.03 7.46
CA GLU A 120 0.99 -26.16 8.02
C GLU A 120 1.51 -25.37 9.20
N ILE A 121 1.23 -24.06 9.17
CA ILE A 121 1.35 -23.16 10.30
C ILE A 121 0.04 -23.30 11.12
N ASP A 122 0.18 -23.32 12.44
CA ASP A 122 -0.98 -23.42 13.33
C ASP A 122 -1.90 -22.19 13.19
N GLN A 123 -3.19 -22.45 13.00
CA GLN A 123 -4.25 -21.44 12.86
C GLN A 123 -5.28 -21.53 14.01
N THR A 124 -4.97 -22.29 15.07
CA THR A 124 -5.87 -22.49 16.21
C THR A 124 -6.25 -21.16 16.84
N GLY A 125 -7.56 -20.89 16.92
CA GLY A 125 -8.08 -19.65 17.50
C GLY A 125 -7.95 -18.39 16.64
N THR A 126 -7.56 -18.53 15.36
CA THR A 126 -7.34 -17.40 14.45
C THR A 126 -8.54 -16.44 14.38
N LYS A 127 -8.24 -15.15 14.31
CA LYS A 127 -9.19 -14.04 14.12
C LYS A 127 -9.20 -13.49 12.70
N SER A 128 -8.42 -14.09 11.82
CA SER A 128 -8.18 -13.61 10.45
C SER A 128 -8.09 -14.76 9.43
N GLN A 129 -8.59 -15.95 9.77
CA GLN A 129 -8.52 -17.16 8.96
C GLN A 129 -7.09 -17.45 8.45
N GLY A 130 -6.11 -17.28 9.34
CA GLY A 130 -4.71 -17.60 9.08
C GLY A 130 -3.85 -16.45 8.53
N LEU A 131 -4.44 -15.31 8.15
CA LEU A 131 -3.67 -14.21 7.55
C LEU A 131 -2.71 -13.54 8.54
N GLN A 132 -3.18 -13.24 9.74
CA GLN A 132 -2.36 -12.63 10.79
C GLN A 132 -1.22 -13.56 11.21
N GLU A 133 -1.51 -14.86 11.34
CA GLU A 133 -0.54 -15.88 11.67
C GLU A 133 0.54 -15.99 10.59
N ALA A 134 0.15 -15.96 9.32
CA ALA A 134 1.09 -15.93 8.20
C ALA A 134 1.99 -14.69 8.20
N ILE A 135 1.43 -13.51 8.49
CA ILE A 135 2.18 -12.24 8.57
C ILE A 135 3.21 -12.31 9.70
N TYR A 136 2.82 -12.78 10.89
CA TYR A 136 3.75 -12.92 12.01
C TYR A 136 4.85 -13.93 11.73
N TYR A 137 4.52 -15.06 11.12
CA TYR A 137 5.52 -16.04 10.72
C TYR A 137 6.52 -15.46 9.71
N CYS A 138 6.03 -14.69 8.72
CA CYS A 138 6.89 -13.98 7.77
C CYS A 138 7.83 -12.98 8.47
N ALA A 139 7.30 -12.21 9.42
CA ALA A 139 8.06 -11.22 10.16
C ALA A 139 9.16 -11.84 11.03
N GLU A 140 8.86 -12.95 11.69
CA GLU A 140 9.80 -13.67 12.54
C GLU A 140 10.94 -14.32 11.73
N HIS A 141 10.64 -14.85 10.55
CA HIS A 141 11.58 -15.67 9.77
C HIS A 141 12.16 -14.96 8.54
N GLY A 142 11.73 -13.73 8.24
CA GLY A 142 12.20 -12.97 7.07
C GLY A 142 11.68 -13.51 5.72
N TYR A 143 10.50 -14.14 5.70
CA TYR A 143 9.89 -14.67 4.47
C TYR A 143 8.96 -13.67 3.78
N GLY A 144 8.74 -13.88 2.48
CA GLY A 144 7.66 -13.20 1.75
C GLY A 144 6.30 -13.83 2.02
N LEU A 145 5.22 -13.13 1.69
CA LEU A 145 3.85 -13.62 1.79
C LEU A 145 3.18 -13.71 0.41
N SER A 146 2.61 -14.86 0.10
CA SER A 146 1.84 -15.10 -1.13
C SER A 146 0.45 -15.62 -0.76
N VAL A 147 -0.57 -14.78 -0.94
CA VAL A 147 -1.98 -15.16 -0.74
C VAL A 147 -2.62 -15.39 -2.09
N ILE A 148 -2.96 -16.65 -2.33
CA ILE A 148 -3.63 -17.09 -3.56
C ILE A 148 -5.09 -17.30 -3.20
N GLY A 149 -5.94 -16.43 -3.73
CA GLY A 149 -7.36 -16.66 -3.86
C GLY A 149 -7.69 -17.44 -5.12
N GLY A 150 -8.95 -17.40 -5.52
CA GLY A 150 -9.47 -18.10 -6.70
C GLY A 150 -10.71 -18.90 -6.39
N ALA A 151 -11.58 -19.06 -7.39
CA ALA A 151 -12.79 -19.85 -7.24
C ALA A 151 -12.45 -21.33 -7.12
N ASN A 152 -12.66 -21.92 -5.95
CA ASN A 152 -12.85 -23.36 -5.88
C ASN A 152 -14.20 -23.66 -6.55
N THR A 153 -14.19 -24.42 -7.63
CA THR A 153 -15.41 -24.89 -8.29
C THR A 153 -15.76 -26.28 -7.77
N SER A 154 -16.27 -26.36 -6.54
CA SER A 154 -17.09 -27.53 -6.19
C SER A 154 -18.48 -27.29 -6.80
N ASN A 155 -18.79 -27.98 -7.89
CA ASN A 155 -20.08 -27.97 -8.62
C ASN A 155 -20.36 -26.78 -9.56
N GLY A 156 -19.33 -26.13 -10.12
CA GLY A 156 -19.49 -25.23 -11.27
C GLY A 156 -19.94 -23.80 -10.94
N GLU A 157 -20.24 -23.46 -9.69
CA GLU A 157 -20.37 -22.06 -9.28
C GLU A 157 -19.02 -21.53 -8.75
N PRO A 158 -18.51 -20.42 -9.28
CA PRO A 158 -17.30 -19.81 -8.76
C PRO A 158 -17.59 -19.22 -7.38
N TRP A 159 -17.13 -19.88 -6.32
CA TRP A 159 -17.19 -19.30 -4.99
C TRP A 159 -16.23 -18.11 -4.93
N HIS A 160 -16.76 -16.93 -4.61
CA HIS A 160 -15.91 -15.80 -4.20
C HIS A 160 -15.23 -16.20 -2.89
N MET A 161 -13.92 -16.46 -2.96
CA MET A 161 -13.14 -16.76 -1.76
C MET A 161 -13.08 -15.51 -0.90
N ASN A 162 -13.75 -15.59 0.23
CA ASN A 162 -13.80 -14.54 1.22
C ASN A 162 -12.91 -14.93 2.39
N LEU A 163 -11.87 -14.12 2.64
CA LEU A 163 -11.20 -14.11 3.93
C LEU A 163 -11.96 -13.15 4.85
N THR A 164 -12.19 -13.52 6.10
CA THR A 164 -12.83 -12.65 7.09
C THR A 164 -11.89 -12.44 8.25
N ALA A 165 -11.71 -11.18 8.65
CA ALA A 165 -11.03 -10.83 9.89
C ALA A 165 -12.01 -10.15 10.86
N SER A 166 -12.02 -10.63 12.10
CA SER A 166 -12.80 -10.07 13.21
C SER A 166 -12.00 -9.06 14.03
N GLU A 167 -10.68 -9.01 13.85
CA GLU A 167 -9.74 -8.10 14.52
C GLU A 167 -8.79 -7.49 13.49
N THR A 168 -8.20 -6.34 13.83
CA THR A 168 -7.24 -5.62 12.99
C THR A 168 -6.11 -6.54 12.55
N ILE A 169 -5.79 -6.50 11.25
CA ILE A 169 -4.62 -7.15 10.69
C ILE A 169 -3.43 -6.21 10.89
N GLU A 170 -2.56 -6.55 11.82
CA GLU A 170 -1.35 -5.79 12.15
C GLU A 170 -0.19 -6.29 11.31
N VAL A 171 0.39 -5.40 10.51
CA VAL A 171 1.65 -5.64 9.80
C VAL A 171 2.77 -5.01 10.64
N PRO A 172 3.64 -5.84 11.25
CA PRO A 172 4.72 -5.33 12.09
C PRO A 172 5.75 -4.56 11.25
N PRO A 173 6.76 -3.95 11.88
CA PRO A 173 7.85 -3.32 11.16
C PRO A 173 8.58 -4.32 10.24
N MET A 174 8.65 -4.03 8.94
CA MET A 174 9.27 -4.91 7.96
C MET A 174 10.24 -4.16 7.05
N ARG A 175 11.26 -4.89 6.58
CA ARG A 175 12.25 -4.41 5.61
C ARG A 175 12.43 -5.43 4.51
N PHE A 176 12.56 -4.98 3.26
CA PHE A 176 12.72 -5.83 2.08
C PHE A 176 11.60 -6.88 1.92
N TRP A 177 10.40 -6.57 2.41
CA TRP A 177 9.33 -7.54 2.44
C TRP A 177 8.56 -7.56 1.12
N THR A 178 8.20 -8.75 0.67
CA THR A 178 7.34 -8.94 -0.50
C THR A 178 6.03 -9.57 -0.05
N TRP A 179 4.92 -8.90 -0.33
CA TRP A 179 3.58 -9.41 -0.06
C TRP A 179 2.71 -9.33 -1.30
N THR A 180 2.30 -10.48 -1.81
CA THR A 180 1.35 -10.58 -2.91
C THR A 180 0.02 -11.16 -2.44
N MET A 181 -1.10 -10.59 -2.89
CA MET A 181 -2.44 -11.12 -2.70
C MET A 181 -3.19 -11.11 -4.02
N ARG A 182 -3.85 -12.23 -4.37
CA ARG A 182 -4.55 -12.32 -5.65
C ARG A 182 -5.91 -13.00 -5.58
N GLY A 183 -6.93 -12.42 -6.22
CA GLY A 183 -8.19 -13.12 -6.52
C GLY A 183 -9.05 -13.51 -5.32
N LEU A 184 -9.13 -12.67 -4.28
CA LEU A 184 -10.01 -12.89 -3.12
C LEU A 184 -10.64 -11.59 -2.63
N THR A 185 -11.67 -11.71 -1.78
CA THR A 185 -12.20 -10.58 -1.03
C THR A 185 -11.84 -10.73 0.44
N VAL A 186 -11.33 -9.67 1.08
CA VAL A 186 -11.05 -9.63 2.51
C VAL A 186 -12.12 -8.78 3.19
N ASN A 187 -12.84 -9.36 4.14
CA ASN A 187 -13.93 -8.72 4.85
C ASN A 187 -13.50 -8.40 6.28
N GLY A 188 -13.61 -7.13 6.68
CA GLY A 188 -13.29 -6.65 8.02
C GLY A 188 -14.53 -6.10 8.72
N ARG A 189 -14.81 -6.59 9.94
CA ARG A 189 -15.95 -6.13 10.76
C ARG A 189 -15.53 -5.59 12.14
N MET A 190 -14.26 -5.29 12.31
CA MET A 190 -13.67 -4.74 13.52
C MET A 190 -14.02 -3.25 13.70
N ALA A 191 -13.96 -2.78 14.95
CA ALA A 191 -14.16 -1.37 15.29
C ALA A 191 -12.92 -0.50 15.03
N GLY A 192 -11.72 -1.06 15.17
CA GLY A 192 -10.45 -0.39 14.86
C GLY A 192 -10.14 -0.40 13.36
N ASP A 193 -8.92 -0.02 12.98
CA ASP A 193 -8.44 -0.13 11.60
C ASP A 193 -8.57 -1.56 11.08
N PHE A 194 -8.73 -1.74 9.76
CA PHE A 194 -8.80 -3.08 9.19
C PHE A 194 -7.41 -3.67 8.97
N ILE A 195 -6.56 -2.98 8.21
CA ILE A 195 -5.16 -3.35 8.03
C ILE A 195 -4.29 -2.18 8.48
N HIS A 196 -3.44 -2.39 9.48
CA HIS A 196 -2.50 -1.40 9.98
C HIS A 196 -1.07 -1.78 9.61
N PHE A 197 -0.45 -0.97 8.76
CA PHE A 197 0.97 -0.99 8.50
C PHE A 197 1.74 -0.11 9.49
N ASP A 198 2.64 -0.73 10.26
CA ASP A 198 3.68 -0.04 11.00
C ASP A 198 4.78 0.47 10.03
N SER A 199 6.06 0.47 10.42
CA SER A 199 7.15 0.86 9.54
C SER A 199 7.40 -0.15 8.43
N LEU A 200 7.60 0.36 7.22
CA LEU A 200 7.92 -0.45 6.04
C LEU A 200 9.03 0.22 5.26
N VAL A 201 10.12 -0.50 4.98
CA VAL A 201 11.23 0.05 4.19
C VAL A 201 11.62 -0.90 3.06
N ASN A 202 11.80 -0.36 1.85
CA ASN A 202 12.21 -1.12 0.66
C ASN A 202 11.32 -2.35 0.36
N SER A 203 10.02 -2.26 0.63
CA SER A 203 9.08 -3.37 0.50
C SER A 203 8.23 -3.26 -0.76
N HIS A 204 7.75 -4.40 -1.23
CA HIS A 204 6.89 -4.56 -2.41
C HIS A 204 5.58 -5.22 -1.99
N ILE A 205 4.47 -4.49 -2.10
CA ILE A 205 3.12 -4.99 -1.80
C ILE A 205 2.28 -4.93 -3.08
N GLU A 206 1.73 -6.06 -3.52
CA GLU A 206 0.92 -6.16 -4.74
C GLU A 206 -0.38 -6.95 -4.49
N TRP A 207 -1.52 -6.28 -4.53
CA TRP A 207 -2.84 -6.86 -4.22
C TRP A 207 -3.77 -6.92 -5.45
N THR A 208 -3.36 -7.67 -6.46
CA THR A 208 -4.04 -7.71 -7.77
C THR A 208 -5.29 -8.61 -7.75
N GLY A 209 -6.44 -8.12 -8.20
CA GLY A 209 -7.66 -8.95 -8.19
C GLY A 209 -8.28 -9.11 -6.79
N LEU A 210 -7.91 -8.25 -5.84
CA LEU A 210 -8.37 -8.25 -4.46
C LEU A 210 -9.53 -7.26 -4.25
N GLN A 211 -10.51 -7.56 -3.40
CA GLN A 211 -11.38 -6.51 -2.84
C GLN A 211 -11.23 -6.46 -1.32
N LEU A 212 -11.05 -5.27 -0.76
CA LEU A 212 -11.20 -5.03 0.68
C LEU A 212 -12.61 -4.51 0.95
N VAL A 213 -13.31 -5.12 1.90
CA VAL A 213 -14.64 -4.71 2.34
C VAL A 213 -14.60 -4.46 3.84
N TYR A 214 -14.71 -3.20 4.25
CA TYR A 214 -14.57 -2.79 5.64
C TYR A 214 -15.86 -2.15 6.17
N MET A 215 -16.36 -2.69 7.28
CA MET A 215 -17.61 -2.26 7.92
C MET A 215 -17.39 -1.41 9.18
N GLY A 216 -16.14 -1.22 9.62
CA GLY A 216 -15.81 -0.40 10.79
C GLY A 216 -15.80 1.10 10.48
N ASN A 217 -15.43 1.91 11.49
CA ASN A 217 -15.50 3.38 11.44
C ASN A 217 -14.13 4.08 11.44
N GLN A 218 -13.03 3.33 11.33
CA GLN A 218 -11.66 3.85 11.22
C GLN A 218 -11.15 3.74 9.77
N ALA A 219 -9.87 3.45 9.56
CA ALA A 219 -9.31 3.26 8.22
C ALA A 219 -9.34 1.79 7.79
N ALA A 220 -9.70 1.52 6.52
CA ALA A 220 -9.55 0.19 5.94
C ALA A 220 -8.07 -0.17 5.73
N VAL A 221 -7.25 0.81 5.34
CA VAL A 221 -5.80 0.67 5.30
C VAL A 221 -5.17 1.88 6.00
N HIS A 222 -4.39 1.63 7.05
CA HIS A 222 -3.72 2.68 7.82
C HIS A 222 -2.20 2.50 7.74
N PHE A 223 -1.51 3.53 7.28
CA PHE A 223 -0.05 3.63 7.31
C PHE A 223 0.36 4.56 8.44
N HIS A 224 0.95 3.99 9.50
CA HIS A 224 1.39 4.75 10.67
C HIS A 224 2.62 4.09 11.32
N PRO A 225 3.84 4.57 11.03
CA PRO A 225 5.08 3.97 11.52
C PRO A 225 5.29 4.27 13.01
N ARG A 226 5.19 3.27 13.88
CA ARG A 226 5.36 3.38 15.34
C ARG A 226 6.69 2.82 15.83
N ASN A 227 7.25 1.85 15.12
CA ASN A 227 8.43 1.10 15.56
C ASN A 227 9.47 0.96 14.43
N THR A 228 10.76 0.93 14.74
CA THR A 228 11.81 0.80 13.72
C THR A 228 11.80 -0.59 13.07
N PRO A 229 11.99 -0.71 11.74
CA PRO A 229 12.15 -2.00 11.09
C PRO A 229 13.35 -2.80 11.65
N PRO A 230 13.33 -4.13 11.58
CA PRO A 230 14.49 -4.95 11.90
C PRO A 230 15.71 -4.47 11.10
N THR A 231 16.84 -4.28 11.78
CA THR A 231 18.15 -3.86 11.20
C THR A 231 18.22 -2.46 10.59
N ASP A 232 17.15 -1.66 10.65
CA ASP A 232 17.14 -0.26 10.20
C ASP A 232 16.79 0.65 11.40
N PRO A 233 17.70 1.54 11.83
CA PRO A 233 17.40 2.45 12.94
C PRO A 233 16.41 3.56 12.54
N THR A 234 16.04 3.64 11.26
CA THR A 234 15.17 4.70 10.74
C THR A 234 13.70 4.29 10.94
N LEU A 235 13.02 4.99 11.84
CA LEU A 235 11.56 4.92 11.95
C LEU A 235 10.94 5.51 10.67
N GLY A 236 9.94 4.84 10.08
CA GLY A 236 9.22 5.40 8.96
C GLY A 236 8.69 4.38 7.94
N ILE A 237 7.97 4.91 6.96
CA ILE A 237 7.52 4.17 5.78
C ILE A 237 8.24 4.77 4.57
N GLY A 238 9.29 4.09 4.10
CA GLY A 238 10.26 4.62 3.15
C GLY A 238 10.50 3.75 1.93
N VAL A 239 10.45 4.33 0.73
CA VAL A 239 10.94 3.70 -0.51
C VAL A 239 10.22 2.37 -0.84
N ASN A 240 8.90 2.35 -0.66
CA ASN A 240 8.09 1.17 -0.97
C ASN A 240 7.37 1.30 -2.32
N TYR A 241 7.04 0.15 -2.91
CA TYR A 241 6.03 0.04 -3.95
C TYR A 241 4.80 -0.67 -3.38
N ILE A 242 3.66 0.02 -3.36
CA ILE A 242 2.40 -0.50 -2.82
C ILE A 242 1.34 -0.35 -3.89
N ASN A 243 0.79 -1.47 -4.36
CA ASN A 243 -0.23 -1.48 -5.39
C ASN A 243 -1.46 -2.25 -4.91
N ILE A 244 -2.57 -1.53 -4.76
CA ILE A 244 -3.88 -2.04 -4.39
C ILE A 244 -4.86 -1.65 -5.53
N PRO A 245 -4.75 -2.30 -6.71
CA PRO A 245 -5.33 -1.83 -7.97
C PRO A 245 -6.83 -2.13 -8.17
N ASN A 246 -7.46 -2.85 -7.25
CA ASN A 246 -8.87 -3.18 -7.35
C ASN A 246 -9.66 -2.27 -6.39
N SER A 247 -10.48 -2.79 -5.47
CA SER A 247 -11.40 -1.96 -4.68
C SER A 247 -11.12 -2.02 -3.18
N ILE A 248 -11.04 -0.85 -2.54
CA ILE A 248 -11.17 -0.68 -1.09
C ILE A 248 -12.54 -0.06 -0.81
N ALA A 249 -13.49 -0.87 -0.35
CA ALA A 249 -14.85 -0.45 -0.05
C ALA A 249 -15.06 -0.29 1.46
N ILE A 250 -15.59 0.86 1.87
CA ILE A 250 -15.93 1.18 3.26
C ILE A 250 -17.44 1.41 3.40
N TYR A 251 -18.01 1.07 4.55
CA TYR A 251 -19.45 1.23 4.80
C TYR A 251 -19.81 1.88 6.13
N GLY A 252 -18.86 1.99 7.07
CA GLY A 252 -19.09 2.62 8.37
C GLY A 252 -19.08 4.14 8.30
N GLU A 253 -19.87 4.76 9.18
CA GLU A 253 -19.85 6.22 9.39
C GLU A 253 -18.47 6.65 9.89
N GLY A 254 -17.90 7.73 9.35
CA GLY A 254 -16.55 8.16 9.74
C GLY A 254 -15.40 7.37 9.11
N ALA A 255 -15.68 6.33 8.32
CA ALA A 255 -14.64 5.45 7.80
C ALA A 255 -13.76 6.12 6.72
N ARG A 256 -12.54 5.60 6.56
CA ARG A 256 -11.59 6.00 5.51
C ARG A 256 -11.16 4.79 4.69
N CYS A 257 -11.04 4.89 3.37
CA CYS A 257 -10.46 3.77 2.61
C CYS A 257 -8.97 3.67 2.93
N VAL A 258 -8.24 4.79 2.84
CA VAL A 258 -6.81 4.85 3.13
C VAL A 258 -6.53 6.02 4.08
N ARG A 259 -5.70 5.78 5.10
CA ARG A 259 -5.20 6.81 5.99
C ARG A 259 -3.68 6.76 6.09
N PHE A 260 -3.07 7.93 6.02
CA PHE A 260 -1.66 8.15 6.31
C PHE A 260 -1.53 9.01 7.56
N THR A 261 -0.83 8.50 8.55
CA THR A 261 -0.52 9.24 9.78
C THR A 261 0.99 9.12 10.00
N PRO A 262 1.82 10.05 9.51
CA PRO A 262 3.22 10.09 9.92
C PRO A 262 3.27 10.12 11.45
N ALA A 263 4.14 9.34 12.08
CA ALA A 263 4.22 9.34 13.54
C ALA A 263 5.01 10.54 14.03
N ASP A 264 4.46 11.21 15.05
CA ASP A 264 4.99 12.46 15.56
C ASP A 264 6.50 12.43 15.79
N LEU A 265 7.13 13.57 15.51
CA LEU A 265 8.54 13.86 15.71
C LEU A 265 9.54 13.09 14.84
N GLN A 266 9.36 11.80 14.52
CA GLN A 266 10.41 10.98 13.87
C GLN A 266 9.96 9.92 12.86
N GLY A 267 8.66 9.71 12.61
CA GLY A 267 8.18 8.66 11.69
C GLY A 267 7.64 9.17 10.36
N PRO A 268 8.50 9.59 9.41
CA PRO A 268 8.05 10.08 8.11
C PRO A 268 7.45 8.96 7.25
N ILE A 269 6.58 9.36 6.33
CA ILE A 269 6.13 8.55 5.21
C ILE A 269 6.69 9.19 3.95
N PHE A 270 7.71 8.58 3.35
CA PHE A 270 8.48 9.26 2.30
C PHE A 270 8.97 8.37 1.15
N GLY A 271 9.10 8.96 -0.03
CA GLY A 271 9.74 8.30 -1.17
C GLY A 271 8.99 7.08 -1.72
N ASN A 272 7.71 6.91 -1.37
CA ASN A 272 6.93 5.74 -1.76
C ASN A 272 6.25 5.95 -3.12
N LYS A 273 5.97 4.85 -3.82
CA LYS A 273 4.97 4.81 -4.90
C LYS A 273 3.79 3.98 -4.45
N MET A 274 2.62 4.60 -4.35
CA MET A 274 1.40 3.95 -3.90
C MET A 274 0.30 4.12 -4.93
N ILE A 275 -0.33 3.01 -5.30
CA ILE A 275 -1.37 2.95 -6.32
C ILE A 275 -2.63 2.35 -5.69
N PHE A 276 -3.75 3.05 -5.83
CA PHE A 276 -5.07 2.63 -5.42
C PHE A 276 -5.99 2.65 -6.65
N GLY A 277 -6.51 1.49 -7.02
CA GLY A 277 -7.39 1.37 -8.19
C GLY A 277 -8.73 2.05 -7.97
N GLU A 278 -9.43 1.64 -6.93
CA GLU A 278 -10.75 2.12 -6.57
C GLU A 278 -10.83 2.31 -5.05
N LEU A 279 -11.23 3.52 -4.65
CA LEU A 279 -11.60 3.89 -3.29
C LEU A 279 -13.12 4.11 -3.31
N ASN A 280 -13.85 3.24 -2.63
CA ASN A 280 -15.30 3.22 -2.68
C ASN A 280 -15.88 3.51 -1.28
N GLY A 281 -16.53 4.65 -1.12
CA GLY A 281 -17.17 5.06 0.13
C GLY A 281 -18.44 4.28 0.47
N GLY A 282 -18.79 3.30 -0.35
CA GLY A 282 -19.95 2.44 -0.15
C GLY A 282 -21.28 3.16 -0.36
N ALA A 283 -21.28 4.38 -0.90
CA ALA A 283 -22.52 5.06 -1.27
C ALA A 283 -23.09 4.46 -2.55
N ASN A 284 -23.69 3.29 -2.40
CA ASN A 284 -25.01 3.09 -2.99
C ASN A 284 -26.05 3.60 -1.96
N ASP A 285 -26.97 4.43 -2.42
CA ASP A 285 -28.39 4.31 -2.06
C ASP A 285 -28.90 4.64 -0.64
N THR A 286 -28.19 5.37 0.22
CA THR A 286 -28.82 5.74 1.49
C THR A 286 -29.79 6.91 1.32
N LYS A 287 -31.08 6.57 1.32
CA LYS A 287 -32.21 7.40 1.81
C LYS A 287 -31.96 8.16 3.14
N LEU A 288 -30.78 7.99 3.77
CA LEU A 288 -30.40 8.40 5.11
C LEU A 288 -29.40 9.56 5.15
N GLY A 289 -29.00 10.13 4.00
CA GLY A 289 -28.13 11.31 3.94
C GLY A 289 -26.63 11.01 3.80
N THR A 290 -25.82 12.07 3.81
CA THR A 290 -24.36 12.04 3.62
C THR A 290 -23.65 11.43 4.83
N LYS A 291 -22.97 10.29 4.64
CA LYS A 291 -22.03 9.75 5.63
C LYS A 291 -20.72 10.53 5.62
N ASN A 292 -20.12 10.80 6.77
CA ASN A 292 -18.80 11.43 6.86
C ASN A 292 -17.66 10.45 6.54
N THR A 293 -17.67 9.88 5.34
CA THR A 293 -16.62 8.97 4.84
C THR A 293 -15.58 9.73 4.03
N VAL A 294 -14.33 9.27 4.05
CA VAL A 294 -13.23 9.82 3.24
C VAL A 294 -12.57 8.73 2.40
N GLY A 295 -12.22 9.02 1.14
CA GLY A 295 -11.45 8.07 0.33
C GLY A 295 -10.03 7.93 0.83
N LEU A 296 -9.26 9.01 0.75
CA LEU A 296 -7.88 9.02 1.24
C LEU A 296 -7.66 10.23 2.14
N GLU A 297 -7.11 9.97 3.32
CA GLU A 297 -6.79 10.96 4.33
C GLU A 297 -5.29 10.95 4.63
N VAL A 298 -4.66 12.13 4.66
CA VAL A 298 -3.32 12.35 5.20
C VAL A 298 -3.46 13.26 6.42
N SER A 299 -3.06 12.79 7.58
CA SER A 299 -2.99 13.62 8.80
C SER A 299 -1.75 14.50 8.76
N SER A 300 -1.87 15.71 9.31
CA SER A 300 -0.70 16.58 9.52
C SER A 300 0.13 16.06 10.68
N ALA A 301 1.43 16.34 10.66
CA ALA A 301 2.40 15.85 11.61
C ALA A 301 3.27 16.99 12.15
N LEU A 302 3.74 16.83 13.39
CA LEU A 302 4.61 17.78 14.06
C LEU A 302 6.10 17.38 13.96
N GLY A 303 6.97 18.38 14.05
CA GLY A 303 8.42 18.18 14.14
C GLY A 303 9.04 17.75 12.81
N THR A 304 9.84 16.66 12.82
CA THR A 304 10.49 16.14 11.61
C THR A 304 9.69 15.05 10.90
N ALA A 305 8.56 14.63 11.50
CA ALA A 305 7.62 13.74 10.84
C ALA A 305 6.98 14.46 9.66
N MET A 306 7.04 13.84 8.48
CA MET A 306 6.51 14.43 7.25
C MET A 306 5.93 13.36 6.33
N PHE A 307 4.93 13.73 5.56
CA PHE A 307 4.45 13.02 4.39
C PHE A 307 5.07 13.67 3.14
N ALA A 308 6.15 13.09 2.61
CA ALA A 308 6.96 13.80 1.60
C ALA A 308 7.53 12.94 0.47
N SER A 309 7.68 13.52 -0.72
CA SER A 309 8.30 12.84 -1.86
C SER A 309 7.63 11.52 -2.26
N ASN A 310 6.33 11.37 -1.99
CA ASN A 310 5.56 10.21 -2.39
C ASN A 310 4.91 10.43 -3.76
N GLN A 311 4.78 9.38 -4.55
CA GLN A 311 3.87 9.31 -5.69
C GLN A 311 2.62 8.54 -5.27
N ILE A 312 1.47 9.21 -5.29
CA ILE A 312 0.18 8.64 -4.90
C ILE A 312 -0.76 8.68 -6.10
N ASP A 313 -1.11 7.51 -6.63
CA ASP A 313 -2.07 7.36 -7.72
C ASP A 313 -3.37 6.75 -7.16
N ALA A 314 -4.50 7.45 -7.27
CA ALA A 314 -5.83 6.96 -6.93
C ALA A 314 -6.76 7.12 -8.14
N PHE A 315 -7.13 6.02 -8.80
CA PHE A 315 -7.78 6.08 -10.13
C PHE A 315 -9.31 6.20 -10.10
N ALA A 316 -9.98 5.74 -9.05
CA ALA A 316 -11.43 5.85 -8.96
C ALA A 316 -11.88 6.03 -7.52
N ALA A 317 -11.98 7.28 -7.07
CA ALA A 317 -12.58 7.61 -5.77
C ALA A 317 -14.05 8.01 -5.94
N HIS A 318 -14.98 7.25 -5.36
CA HIS A 318 -16.42 7.54 -5.47
C HIS A 318 -17.24 7.08 -4.28
N GLY A 319 -18.45 7.63 -4.20
CA GLY A 319 -19.42 7.24 -3.19
C GLY A 319 -19.08 7.68 -1.77
N PHE A 320 -18.38 8.80 -1.61
CA PHE A 320 -18.09 9.38 -0.28
C PHE A 320 -19.09 10.50 0.03
N GLY A 321 -19.66 10.49 1.24
CA GLY A 321 -20.60 11.55 1.64
C GLY A 321 -19.93 12.82 2.17
N GLY A 322 -18.67 12.73 2.63
CA GLY A 322 -17.88 13.87 3.08
C GLY A 322 -16.98 14.39 1.97
N GLU A 323 -15.82 13.76 1.83
CA GLU A 323 -14.73 14.19 0.94
C GLU A 323 -14.12 12.98 0.22
N SER A 324 -13.73 13.10 -1.05
CA SER A 324 -12.94 12.03 -1.68
C SER A 324 -11.53 12.00 -1.10
N PHE A 325 -10.94 13.17 -0.88
CA PHE A 325 -9.56 13.34 -0.47
C PHE A 325 -9.43 14.44 0.60
N ARG A 326 -8.65 14.16 1.65
CA ARG A 326 -8.29 15.12 2.71
C ARG A 326 -6.78 15.08 2.93
N ILE A 327 -6.06 16.17 2.65
CA ILE A 327 -4.58 16.17 2.61
C ILE A 327 -4.00 17.19 3.59
N GLY A 328 -4.04 16.82 4.87
CA GLY A 328 -3.77 17.71 5.99
C GLY A 328 -4.96 17.74 6.94
N SER A 329 -4.68 17.74 8.24
CA SER A 329 -5.67 17.87 9.30
C SER A 329 -5.54 19.16 10.09
N GLU A 330 -4.33 19.73 10.15
CA GLU A 330 -4.04 21.00 10.81
C GLU A 330 -2.85 21.72 10.13
N PRO A 331 -2.89 23.06 9.99
CA PRO A 331 -1.91 23.79 9.20
C PRO A 331 -0.46 23.67 9.71
N HIS A 332 0.36 22.85 9.05
CA HIS A 332 1.79 22.71 9.29
C HIS A 332 2.61 22.75 7.98
N VAL A 333 3.38 23.83 7.79
CA VAL A 333 4.11 24.13 6.54
C VAL A 333 5.05 22.99 6.09
N ASP A 334 5.61 22.23 7.01
CA ASP A 334 6.57 21.15 6.68
C ASP A 334 5.98 19.75 6.73
N SER A 335 4.69 19.62 7.07
CA SER A 335 4.06 18.32 7.30
C SER A 335 3.82 17.55 6.00
N VAL A 336 3.39 18.22 4.93
CA VAL A 336 3.09 17.58 3.64
C VAL A 336 3.79 18.36 2.53
N LYS A 337 4.73 17.72 1.81
CA LYS A 337 5.54 18.40 0.79
C LYS A 337 6.21 17.51 -0.25
N GLY A 338 6.37 18.04 -1.46
CA GLY A 338 7.12 17.40 -2.55
C GLY A 338 6.46 16.13 -3.06
N ASN A 339 5.15 15.96 -2.88
CA ASN A 339 4.43 14.75 -3.30
C ASN A 339 3.87 14.92 -4.72
N PHE A 340 3.86 13.83 -5.47
CA PHE A 340 3.15 13.73 -6.74
C PHE A 340 1.80 13.07 -6.51
N TRP A 341 0.72 13.75 -6.89
CA TRP A 341 -0.65 13.29 -6.67
C TRP A 341 -1.31 13.02 -8.02
N ARG A 342 -1.83 11.82 -8.22
CA ARG A 342 -2.73 11.51 -9.34
C ARG A 342 -4.05 11.03 -8.77
N LEU A 343 -4.90 11.99 -8.45
CA LEU A 343 -6.18 11.74 -7.79
C LEU A 343 -7.31 11.89 -8.80
N GLN A 344 -8.06 10.82 -8.99
CA GLN A 344 -9.25 10.77 -9.81
C GLN A 344 -10.46 10.39 -8.97
N SER A 345 -11.52 11.20 -9.10
CA SER A 345 -12.78 10.99 -8.39
C SER A 345 -13.95 11.10 -9.35
N THR A 346 -14.97 10.27 -9.14
CA THR A 346 -16.31 10.49 -9.71
C THR A 346 -17.21 10.98 -8.59
N THR A 347 -17.77 12.17 -8.76
CA THR A 347 -18.55 12.86 -7.72
C THR A 347 -20.02 12.47 -7.75
N VAL A 348 -20.64 12.53 -6.59
CA VAL A 348 -22.10 12.69 -6.47
C VAL A 348 -22.43 14.16 -6.17
N PRO A 349 -23.66 14.64 -6.45
CA PRO A 349 -24.06 15.99 -6.10
C PRO A 349 -23.79 16.30 -4.61
N ASN A 350 -23.29 17.50 -4.32
CA ASN A 350 -22.93 18.02 -2.98
C ASN A 350 -21.60 17.54 -2.37
N GLN A 351 -20.80 16.75 -3.08
CA GLN A 351 -19.51 16.27 -2.58
C GLN A 351 -18.39 17.33 -2.75
N THR A 352 -17.49 17.42 -1.78
CA THR A 352 -16.19 18.11 -1.93
C THR A 352 -15.14 17.10 -2.36
N ILE A 353 -14.40 17.36 -3.45
CA ILE A 353 -13.47 16.34 -3.95
C ILE A 353 -12.19 16.35 -3.11
N LEU A 354 -11.54 17.49 -2.99
CA LEU A 354 -10.32 17.66 -2.23
C LEU A 354 -10.49 18.79 -1.21
N ARG A 355 -10.33 18.45 0.07
CA ARG A 355 -10.33 19.41 1.18
C ARG A 355 -8.99 19.42 1.90
N SER A 356 -8.73 20.56 2.53
CA SER A 356 -7.66 20.75 3.49
C SER A 356 -6.29 20.48 2.89
N PHE A 357 -6.05 20.90 1.65
CA PHE A 357 -4.77 20.72 0.99
C PHE A 357 -3.72 21.67 1.61
N GLU A 358 -2.98 21.16 2.60
CA GLU A 358 -2.08 21.91 3.49
C GLU A 358 -0.62 21.91 3.04
N THR A 359 -0.38 21.70 1.75
CA THR A 359 0.96 21.42 1.23
C THR A 359 1.84 22.68 1.22
N GLY A 360 2.93 22.64 2.00
CA GLY A 360 3.96 23.71 2.00
C GLY A 360 5.11 23.45 1.03
N GLY A 361 4.90 22.60 0.02
CA GLY A 361 5.94 22.00 -0.80
C GLY A 361 6.12 22.60 -2.19
N ILE A 362 7.38 22.88 -2.51
CA ILE A 362 7.91 23.21 -3.83
C ILE A 362 7.59 22.06 -4.82
N TYR A 363 6.57 22.22 -5.68
CA TYR A 363 6.15 21.30 -6.77
C TYR A 363 5.22 20.12 -6.45
N ASP A 364 4.24 20.27 -5.57
CA ASP A 364 3.15 19.28 -5.53
C ASP A 364 2.30 19.41 -6.80
N ILE A 365 2.20 18.33 -7.58
CA ILE A 365 1.62 18.33 -8.94
C ILE A 365 0.49 17.30 -9.05
N TYR A 366 -0.65 17.78 -9.60
CA TYR A 366 -1.70 17.09 -10.37
C TYR A 366 -2.99 16.61 -9.68
N PHE A 367 -4.10 16.75 -10.42
CA PHE A 367 -5.46 16.29 -10.07
C PHE A 367 -6.24 16.01 -11.37
N GLU A 368 -7.00 14.94 -11.48
CA GLU A 368 -7.83 14.68 -12.67
C GLU A 368 -9.25 14.34 -12.24
N ASN A 369 -10.16 15.32 -12.19
CA ASN A 369 -11.57 15.01 -11.94
C ASN A 369 -12.23 14.56 -13.25
N SER A 370 -12.81 13.37 -13.19
CA SER A 370 -13.58 12.77 -14.27
C SER A 370 -15.07 12.75 -13.90
N GLY A 371 -15.82 13.73 -14.40
CA GLY A 371 -17.08 13.41 -15.08
C GLY A 371 -18.40 13.85 -14.46
N LEU A 372 -18.51 14.23 -13.18
CA LEU A 372 -19.82 14.54 -12.56
C LEU A 372 -19.82 15.88 -11.79
N GLU A 373 -21.00 16.48 -11.60
CA GLU A 373 -21.19 17.76 -10.91
C GLU A 373 -20.92 17.61 -9.40
N GLY A 374 -19.86 18.27 -8.90
CA GLY A 374 -19.60 18.42 -7.46
C GLY A 374 -19.80 19.86 -6.97
N THR A 375 -19.72 20.10 -5.65
CA THR A 375 -19.81 21.47 -5.12
C THR A 375 -18.45 22.15 -5.19
N VAL A 376 -17.45 21.60 -4.50
CA VAL A 376 -16.09 22.15 -4.46
C VAL A 376 -15.13 21.14 -5.05
N GLY A 377 -14.33 21.62 -5.99
CA GLY A 377 -13.26 20.86 -6.58
C GLY A 377 -12.07 20.69 -5.65
N VAL A 378 -11.26 21.74 -5.59
CA VAL A 378 -10.08 21.82 -4.73
C VAL A 378 -10.27 22.97 -3.75
N ARG A 379 -10.18 22.68 -2.45
CA ARG A 379 -10.07 23.69 -1.41
C ARG A 379 -8.64 23.75 -0.88
N LEU A 380 -8.01 24.90 -1.04
CA LEU A 380 -6.67 25.18 -0.53
C LEU A 380 -6.74 25.85 0.85
N GLU A 381 -5.93 25.39 1.78
CA GLU A 381 -5.85 26.01 3.10
C GLU A 381 -4.90 27.20 3.13
N SER A 382 -5.00 27.98 4.21
CA SER A 382 -4.21 29.19 4.44
C SER A 382 -2.71 28.97 4.62
N ILE A 383 -2.17 27.78 4.36
CA ILE A 383 -0.72 27.53 4.29
C ILE A 383 -0.26 26.95 2.94
N ALA A 384 -1.19 26.61 2.04
CA ALA A 384 -0.87 26.02 0.74
C ALA A 384 -0.03 26.98 -0.11
N ASN A 385 1.16 26.56 -0.53
CA ASN A 385 2.08 27.40 -1.29
C ASN A 385 2.88 26.62 -2.34
N ASN A 386 3.19 27.26 -3.48
CA ASN A 386 3.99 26.73 -4.60
C ASN A 386 3.46 25.42 -5.22
N ASN A 387 2.15 25.22 -5.21
CA ASN A 387 1.49 24.07 -5.82
C ASN A 387 1.29 24.26 -7.32
N ARG A 388 1.25 23.16 -8.08
CA ARG A 388 0.88 23.16 -9.49
C ARG A 388 -0.33 22.26 -9.68
N ILE A 389 -1.49 22.89 -9.80
CA ILE A 389 -2.77 22.21 -9.88
C ILE A 389 -3.22 22.25 -11.34
N ARG A 390 -3.24 21.07 -11.95
CA ARG A 390 -3.78 20.86 -13.29
C ARG A 390 -4.92 19.89 -13.15
N GLY A 391 -6.07 20.15 -13.77
CA GLY A 391 -7.18 19.21 -13.80
C GLY A 391 -8.44 19.73 -14.48
N TYR A 392 -9.22 18.83 -15.07
CA TYR A 392 -10.59 19.12 -15.49
C TYR A 392 -11.48 19.08 -14.27
N ASN A 393 -12.43 20.01 -14.16
CA ASN A 393 -13.29 20.07 -12.99
C ASN A 393 -14.71 20.52 -13.35
N ASN A 394 -15.68 19.64 -13.16
CA ASN A 394 -17.11 19.93 -13.36
C ASN A 394 -17.79 20.42 -12.07
N CYS A 395 -17.03 20.79 -11.02
CA CYS A 395 -17.60 21.36 -9.81
C CYS A 395 -18.10 22.79 -10.03
N THR A 396 -19.18 23.15 -9.31
CA THR A 396 -19.73 24.53 -9.29
C THR A 396 -18.70 25.57 -8.83
N THR A 397 -17.88 25.21 -7.83
CA THR A 397 -16.69 25.95 -7.41
C THR A 397 -15.45 25.09 -7.70
N PRO A 398 -14.81 25.25 -8.86
CA PRO A 398 -13.64 24.45 -9.22
C PRO A 398 -12.48 24.58 -8.21
N ILE A 399 -12.25 25.80 -7.72
CA ILE A 399 -11.21 26.14 -6.77
C ILE A 399 -11.79 27.06 -5.70
N ASP A 400 -11.64 26.66 -4.44
CA ASP A 400 -11.94 27.47 -3.26
C ASP A 400 -10.62 27.85 -2.56
N VAL A 401 -10.35 29.14 -2.46
CA VAL A 401 -9.18 29.72 -1.79
C VAL A 401 -9.57 30.50 -0.52
N ALA A 402 -10.76 30.24 0.04
CA ALA A 402 -11.23 30.90 1.24
C ALA A 402 -10.19 30.78 2.38
N GLY A 403 -9.69 31.94 2.85
CA GLY A 403 -8.69 32.02 3.93
C GLY A 403 -7.25 32.30 3.47
N ILE A 404 -6.99 32.40 2.16
CA ILE A 404 -5.71 32.91 1.64
C ILE A 404 -5.78 34.45 1.56
N GLU A 405 -5.75 35.13 2.70
CA GLU A 405 -5.57 36.59 2.75
C GLU A 405 -4.08 36.93 2.77
N GLY A 406 -3.60 37.65 1.74
CA GLY A 406 -2.24 38.20 1.69
C GLY A 406 -1.25 37.45 0.77
N GLU A 407 -0.63 38.23 -0.10
CA GLU A 407 0.60 38.01 -0.90
C GLU A 407 0.85 36.64 -1.56
N ASN A 408 0.71 36.61 -2.89
CA ASN A 408 1.56 35.90 -3.85
C ASN A 408 2.13 34.54 -3.41
N ARG A 409 1.24 33.60 -3.10
CA ARG A 409 1.61 32.19 -2.97
C ARG A 409 1.58 31.61 -4.37
N ASN A 410 2.73 31.18 -4.89
CA ASN A 410 2.95 30.88 -6.32
C ASN A 410 2.23 29.58 -6.77
N ASN A 411 1.00 29.38 -6.35
CA ASN A 411 0.13 28.31 -6.79
C ASN A 411 -0.28 28.61 -8.24
N VAL A 412 0.00 27.67 -9.15
CA VAL A 412 -0.33 27.79 -10.57
C VAL A 412 -1.48 26.83 -10.87
N PHE A 413 -2.53 27.35 -11.50
CA PHE A 413 -3.70 26.59 -11.95
C PHE A 413 -3.72 26.54 -13.47
N THR A 414 -3.80 25.35 -14.06
CA THR A 414 -3.81 25.15 -15.52
C THR A 414 -4.89 24.20 -15.98
#